data_AF-A0A7C9AT68-F1
#
_entry.id   AF-A0A7C9AT68-F1
#
_cell.length_a   1.000
_cell.length_b   1.000
_cell.length_c   1.000
_cell.angle_alpha   90.00
_cell.angle_beta   90.00
_cell.angle_gamma   90.00
#
_symmetry.space_group_name_H-M   'P 1'
#
loop_
_entity.id
_entity.type
_entity.pdbx_description
1 polymer ?
#
loop_
_entity_poly.entity_id
_entity_poly.type
_entity_poly.pdbx_seq_one_letter_code
_entity_poly.pdbx_strand_id
1 'polypeptide(L)'
;VTFASPNEHELVAMAEALTHGNVFRPIQRDQNKNSCSIESLFKELKPAILVLLDGGIKFVLVTLGPQGAILCSRLGPTSLNECLNITKILGGRNELFEAVTGRCPTHRYTSSTLRKRGSHLFAMHFPALPATVGRVSGAGDCLVGGVLASLCSGLSIMQSVAVGIAAAKAALLVETNVPHQYDLTALADDAGAVYDAATVVFQKSLL
;
A
#
# COMPACT_ATOMS: atom_id res chain seq x y z
N VAL A 1 7.81 14.28 6.92
CA VAL A 1 7.82 12.92 6.34
C VAL A 1 6.65 12.79 5.38
N THR A 2 6.87 12.36 4.14
CA THR A 2 5.79 12.25 3.12
C THR A 2 5.08 10.91 3.16
N PHE A 3 5.85 9.82 3.37
CA PHE A 3 5.37 8.45 3.30
C PHE A 3 5.81 7.68 4.56
N ALA A 4 4.94 6.83 5.09
CA ALA A 4 5.27 5.87 6.13
C ALA A 4 4.68 4.50 5.77
N SER A 5 5.41 3.42 6.05
CA SER A 5 5.01 2.04 5.72
C SER A 5 4.97 1.12 6.95
N PRO A 6 4.27 1.49 8.03
CA PRO A 6 4.29 0.71 9.26
C PRO A 6 3.54 -0.61 9.10
N ASN A 7 3.93 -1.62 9.86
CA ASN A 7 3.01 -2.71 10.19
C ASN A 7 1.94 -2.23 11.20
N GLU A 8 1.00 -3.10 11.52
CA GLU A 8 -0.09 -2.85 12.48
C GLU A 8 0.38 -2.34 13.85
N HIS A 9 1.40 -2.97 14.44
CA HIS A 9 1.91 -2.61 15.76
C HIS A 9 2.69 -1.30 15.72
N GLU A 10 3.51 -1.11 14.68
CA GLU A 10 4.25 0.12 14.45
C GLU A 10 3.31 1.31 14.25
N LEU A 11 2.21 1.13 13.52
CA LEU A 11 1.21 2.17 13.29
C LEU A 11 0.62 2.66 14.62
N VAL A 12 0.27 1.74 15.52
CA VAL A 12 -0.26 2.08 16.85
C VAL A 12 0.79 2.82 17.67
N ALA A 13 2.02 2.30 17.73
CA ALA A 13 3.11 2.93 18.46
C ALA A 13 3.43 4.36 17.94
N MET A 14 3.41 4.54 16.61
CA MET A 14 3.58 5.85 16.00
C MET A 14 2.44 6.82 16.36
N ALA A 15 1.20 6.33 16.39
CA ALA A 15 0.05 7.16 16.75
C ALA A 15 0.09 7.56 18.24
N GLU A 16 0.41 6.62 19.13
CA GLU A 16 0.57 6.89 20.58
C GLU A 16 1.67 7.93 20.85
N ALA A 17 2.78 7.85 20.11
CA ALA A 17 3.87 8.81 20.19
C ALA A 17 3.42 10.24 19.83
N LEU A 18 2.47 10.39 18.90
CA LEU A 18 1.93 11.68 18.48
C LEU A 18 0.79 12.20 19.38
N THR A 19 0.06 11.32 20.07
CA THR A 19 -1.05 11.70 20.95
C THR A 19 -0.66 11.86 22.43
N HIS A 20 0.61 11.61 22.77
CA HIS A 20 1.13 11.68 24.15
C HIS A 20 0.33 10.84 25.16
N GLY A 21 -0.19 9.68 24.76
CA GLY A 21 -0.97 8.79 25.63
C GLY A 21 -1.43 7.49 24.98
N ASN A 22 -1.76 6.49 25.81
CA ASN A 22 -2.24 5.15 25.41
C ASN A 22 -3.73 5.17 25.04
N VAL A 23 -4.08 5.91 23.99
CA VAL A 23 -5.48 6.04 23.52
C VAL A 23 -5.90 4.85 22.66
N PHE A 24 -4.93 4.14 22.09
CA PHE A 24 -5.18 3.03 21.18
C PHE A 24 -5.13 1.70 21.92
N ARG A 25 -5.99 0.76 21.49
CA ARG A 25 -5.92 -0.60 22.01
C ARG A 25 -4.87 -1.39 21.22
N PRO A 26 -4.08 -2.25 21.87
CA PRO A 26 -3.22 -3.19 21.17
C PRO A 26 -4.06 -4.04 20.22
N ILE A 27 -3.60 -4.19 18.98
CA ILE A 27 -4.27 -5.01 17.98
C ILE A 27 -4.13 -6.48 18.39
N GLN A 28 -5.24 -7.09 18.76
CA GLN A 28 -5.30 -8.51 19.09
C GLN A 28 -5.82 -9.28 17.88
N ARG A 29 -4.90 -9.80 17.04
CA ARG A 29 -5.26 -10.84 16.07
C ARG A 29 -5.55 -12.13 16.84
N ASP A 30 -6.81 -12.36 17.16
CA ASP A 30 -7.26 -13.65 17.70
C ASP A 30 -6.93 -14.74 16.67
N GLN A 31 -5.97 -15.62 16.98
CA GLN A 31 -5.60 -16.74 16.12
C GLN A 31 -6.76 -17.75 15.90
N ASN A 32 -7.81 -17.66 16.74
CA ASN A 32 -8.98 -18.55 16.76
C ASN A 32 -10.30 -17.89 16.31
N LYS A 33 -10.32 -16.60 15.94
CA LYS A 33 -11.54 -15.98 15.39
C LYS A 33 -11.52 -16.06 13.87
N ASN A 34 -12.62 -16.56 13.31
CA ASN A 34 -12.96 -16.47 11.89
C ASN A 34 -12.45 -15.17 11.26
N SER A 35 -11.67 -15.31 10.18
CA SER A 35 -11.04 -14.26 9.37
C SER A 35 -11.70 -12.89 9.53
N CYS A 36 -11.08 -12.00 10.31
CA CYS A 36 -11.49 -10.60 10.40
C CYS A 36 -11.46 -10.00 8.98
N SER A 37 -12.58 -9.43 8.52
CA SER A 37 -12.66 -8.84 7.19
C SER A 37 -11.73 -7.62 7.10
N ILE A 38 -11.21 -7.32 5.91
CA ILE A 38 -10.32 -6.16 5.70
C ILE A 38 -11.00 -4.85 6.11
N GLU A 39 -12.31 -4.73 5.93
CA GLU A 39 -13.08 -3.56 6.35
C GLU A 39 -13.17 -3.44 7.87
N SER A 40 -13.27 -4.56 8.58
CA SER A 40 -13.31 -4.58 10.04
C SER A 40 -11.95 -4.22 10.63
N LEU A 41 -10.88 -4.79 10.06
CA LEU A 41 -9.51 -4.43 10.40
C LEU A 41 -9.23 -2.95 10.11
N PHE A 42 -9.63 -2.45 8.94
CA PHE A 42 -9.47 -1.04 8.60
C PHE A 42 -10.22 -0.13 9.59
N LYS A 43 -11.42 -0.48 10.03
CA LYS A 43 -12.15 0.30 11.05
C LYS A 43 -11.38 0.40 12.36
N GLU A 44 -10.68 -0.66 12.76
CA GLU A 44 -9.84 -0.69 13.96
C GLU A 44 -8.58 0.16 13.81
N LEU A 45 -7.91 0.08 12.65
CA LEU A 45 -6.67 0.82 12.37
C LEU A 45 -6.89 2.31 12.05
N LYS A 46 -8.09 2.65 11.55
CA LYS A 46 -8.43 3.98 11.04
C LYS A 46 -8.12 5.13 12.01
N PRO A 47 -8.42 5.06 13.32
CA PRO A 47 -8.06 6.13 14.26
C PRO A 47 -6.57 6.44 14.29
N ALA A 48 -5.70 5.41 14.30
CA ALA A 48 -4.25 5.58 14.29
C ALA A 48 -3.76 6.13 12.94
N ILE A 49 -4.32 5.63 11.83
CA ILE A 49 -4.06 6.16 10.47
C ILE A 49 -4.37 7.66 10.42
N LEU A 50 -5.51 8.09 10.96
CA LEU A 50 -5.91 9.49 10.98
C LEU A 50 -4.95 10.36 11.79
N VAL A 51 -4.45 9.88 12.94
CA VAL A 51 -3.44 10.61 13.71
C VAL A 51 -2.17 10.87 12.91
N LEU A 52 -1.65 9.85 12.22
CA LEU A 52 -0.45 10.02 11.38
C LEU A 52 -0.70 11.01 10.23
N LEU A 53 -1.86 10.90 9.56
CA LEU A 53 -2.22 11.79 8.47
C LEU A 53 -2.43 13.23 8.95
N ASP A 54 -3.05 13.42 10.12
CA ASP A 54 -3.28 14.74 10.73
C ASP A 54 -1.99 15.34 11.30
N GLY A 55 -1.03 14.49 11.67
CA GLY A 55 0.35 14.87 11.97
C GLY A 55 1.16 15.28 10.74
N GLY A 56 0.58 15.26 9.53
CA GLY A 56 1.18 15.78 8.30
C GLY A 56 1.82 14.73 7.39
N ILE A 57 1.74 13.44 7.72
CA ILE A 57 2.14 12.36 6.79
C ILE A 57 1.13 12.34 5.63
N LYS A 58 1.61 12.34 4.38
CA LYS A 58 0.72 12.38 3.20
C LYS A 58 0.16 11.01 2.83
N PHE A 59 0.98 9.97 3.00
CA PHE A 59 0.64 8.58 2.66
C PHE A 59 1.05 7.64 3.78
N VAL A 60 0.11 6.79 4.19
CA VAL A 60 0.36 5.71 5.16
C VAL A 60 0.04 4.40 4.46
N LEU A 61 1.05 3.54 4.27
CA LEU A 61 0.91 2.20 3.69
C LEU A 61 1.04 1.17 4.81
N VAL A 62 -0.10 0.73 5.35
CA VAL A 62 -0.10 -0.24 6.45
C VAL A 62 0.11 -1.64 5.91
N THR A 63 1.18 -2.32 6.32
CA THR A 63 1.45 -3.71 5.90
C THR A 63 0.73 -4.69 6.81
N LEU A 64 0.01 -5.66 6.23
CA LEU A 64 -0.87 -6.60 6.93
C LEU A 64 -0.39 -8.06 6.83
N GLY A 65 0.84 -8.29 6.35
CA GLY A 65 1.42 -9.62 6.14
C GLY A 65 0.64 -10.42 5.07
N PRO A 66 0.13 -11.63 5.38
CA PRO A 66 -0.63 -12.45 4.42
C PRO A 66 -1.90 -11.80 3.87
N GLN A 67 -2.38 -10.72 4.49
CA GLN A 67 -3.53 -9.95 4.02
C GLN A 67 -3.16 -8.83 3.03
N GLY A 68 -1.87 -8.62 2.73
CA GLY A 68 -1.41 -7.58 1.81
C GLY A 68 -1.14 -6.25 2.51
N ALA A 69 -1.63 -5.14 1.94
CA ALA A 69 -1.41 -3.80 2.49
C ALA A 69 -2.61 -2.87 2.24
N ILE A 70 -2.74 -1.83 3.07
CA ILE A 70 -3.73 -0.75 2.88
C ILE A 70 -2.99 0.57 2.68
N LEU A 71 -3.21 1.21 1.53
CA LEU A 71 -2.74 2.56 1.25
C LEU A 71 -3.80 3.58 1.67
N CYS A 72 -3.42 4.51 2.54
CA CYS A 72 -4.28 5.60 3.00
C CYS A 72 -3.68 6.97 2.73
N SER A 73 -4.55 7.94 2.45
CA SER A 73 -4.15 9.33 2.29
C SER A 73 -5.31 10.30 2.54
N ARG A 74 -5.01 11.52 3.04
CA ARG A 74 -6.01 12.61 3.15
C ARG A 74 -6.18 13.45 1.88
N LEU A 75 -5.62 13.02 0.77
CA LEU A 75 -5.72 13.75 -0.46
C LEU A 75 -7.18 13.73 -0.97
N GLY A 76 -7.76 14.91 -1.22
CA GLY A 76 -9.14 15.10 -1.67
C GLY A 76 -9.41 14.65 -3.12
N PRO A 77 -10.50 15.06 -3.79
CA PRO A 77 -10.90 14.55 -5.11
C PRO A 77 -9.92 14.80 -6.29
N THR A 78 -8.79 15.48 -6.06
CA THR A 78 -7.66 15.72 -7.00
C THR A 78 -6.39 14.91 -6.66
N SER A 79 -6.42 14.21 -5.51
CA SER A 79 -5.44 13.26 -4.95
C SER A 79 -4.76 12.36 -5.95
N LEU A 80 -5.58 11.67 -6.75
CA LEU A 80 -5.12 10.66 -7.67
C LEU A 80 -4.17 11.28 -8.70
N ASN A 81 -4.44 12.50 -9.16
CA ASN A 81 -3.56 13.22 -10.07
C ASN A 81 -2.23 13.61 -9.42
N GLU A 82 -2.20 13.93 -8.13
CA GLU A 82 -0.95 14.24 -7.41
C GLU A 82 -0.13 12.95 -7.22
N CYS A 83 -0.78 11.84 -6.86
CA CYS A 83 -0.23 10.49 -6.84
C CYS A 83 0.27 9.99 -8.21
N LEU A 84 -0.30 10.50 -9.30
CA LEU A 84 0.04 10.20 -10.70
C LEU A 84 1.11 11.14 -11.27
N ASN A 85 1.28 12.36 -10.72
CA ASN A 85 2.14 13.41 -11.29
C ASN A 85 3.45 13.63 -10.54
N ILE A 86 3.60 13.19 -9.27
CA ILE A 86 4.86 13.32 -8.51
C ILE A 86 6.06 12.72 -9.28
N THR A 87 5.82 11.75 -10.15
CA THR A 87 6.85 10.95 -10.82
C THR A 87 7.22 11.41 -12.23
N LYS A 88 6.55 12.42 -12.79
CA LYS A 88 6.92 12.98 -14.11
C LYS A 88 8.26 13.74 -14.13
N ILE A 89 8.82 14.07 -12.96
CA ILE A 89 9.93 15.02 -12.84
C ILE A 89 11.29 14.34 -12.57
N LEU A 90 11.33 13.08 -12.13
CA LEU A 90 12.54 12.52 -11.48
C LEU A 90 13.19 11.29 -12.16
N GLY A 91 12.62 10.71 -13.22
CA GLY A 91 13.23 9.55 -13.88
C GLY A 91 12.83 9.33 -15.33
N GLY A 92 13.78 8.82 -16.13
CA GLY A 92 13.51 8.37 -17.49
C GLY A 92 12.66 7.10 -17.49
N ARG A 93 11.72 6.99 -18.42
CA ARG A 93 10.98 5.75 -18.68
C ARG A 93 11.98 4.63 -18.95
N ASN A 94 12.01 3.63 -18.08
CA ASN A 94 12.94 2.51 -18.13
C ASN A 94 12.18 1.19 -18.36
N GLU A 95 12.91 0.08 -18.39
CA GLU A 95 12.32 -1.25 -18.61
C GLU A 95 11.24 -1.59 -17.58
N LEU A 96 11.40 -1.18 -16.32
CA LEU A 96 10.39 -1.39 -15.27
C LEU A 96 9.09 -0.64 -15.57
N PHE A 97 9.20 0.62 -16.01
CA PHE A 97 8.03 1.40 -16.42
C PHE A 97 7.27 0.73 -17.57
N GLU A 98 7.97 0.31 -18.62
CA GLU A 98 7.35 -0.32 -19.80
C GLU A 98 6.70 -1.66 -19.44
N ALA A 99 7.38 -2.50 -18.66
CA ALA A 99 6.85 -3.79 -18.22
C ALA A 99 5.56 -3.65 -17.39
N VAL A 100 5.53 -2.69 -16.46
CA VAL A 100 4.41 -2.53 -15.52
C VAL A 100 3.23 -1.78 -16.15
N THR A 101 3.47 -0.76 -16.97
CA THR A 101 2.37 0.02 -17.56
C THR A 101 1.50 -0.81 -18.50
N GLY A 102 2.06 -1.83 -19.17
CA GLY A 102 1.31 -2.80 -19.96
C GLY A 102 0.38 -3.70 -19.13
N ARG A 103 0.69 -3.93 -17.84
CA ARG A 103 -0.09 -4.81 -16.94
C ARG A 103 -0.97 -4.05 -15.94
N CYS A 104 -0.63 -2.80 -15.66
CA CYS A 104 -1.30 -1.96 -14.67
C CYS A 104 -1.78 -0.65 -15.32
N PRO A 105 -2.90 -0.64 -16.05
CA PRO A 105 -3.37 0.56 -16.74
C PRO A 105 -3.78 1.67 -15.76
N THR A 106 -3.23 2.88 -15.95
CA THR A 106 -3.47 4.03 -15.07
C THR A 106 -4.93 4.51 -15.06
N HIS A 107 -5.67 4.28 -16.14
CA HIS A 107 -7.05 4.76 -16.29
C HIS A 107 -8.09 3.96 -15.47
N ARG A 108 -7.72 2.80 -14.89
CA ARG A 108 -8.63 1.96 -14.09
C ARG A 108 -9.24 2.73 -12.90
N TYR A 109 -8.44 3.59 -12.27
CA TYR A 109 -8.84 4.34 -11.09
C TYR A 109 -9.16 5.82 -11.36
N THR A 110 -9.08 6.28 -12.61
CA THR A 110 -9.39 7.68 -12.98
C THR A 110 -10.89 7.99 -13.05
N SER A 111 -11.75 7.01 -12.77
CA SER A 111 -13.21 7.18 -12.85
C SER A 111 -13.75 8.16 -11.80
N SER A 112 -14.73 8.97 -12.23
CA SER A 112 -15.42 10.01 -11.45
C SER A 112 -16.14 9.50 -10.20
N THR A 113 -16.26 8.19 -10.00
CA THR A 113 -16.89 7.54 -8.83
C THR A 113 -16.09 7.70 -7.53
N LEU A 114 -14.78 7.99 -7.59
CA LEU A 114 -13.97 8.41 -6.44
C LEU A 114 -14.18 9.89 -6.07
N ARG A 115 -14.82 10.69 -6.95
CA ARG A 115 -15.03 12.14 -6.76
C ARG A 115 -16.33 12.49 -6.02
N LYS A 116 -16.87 11.58 -5.20
CA LYS A 116 -18.02 11.92 -4.34
C LYS A 116 -17.53 12.83 -3.20
N ARG A 117 -17.96 14.09 -3.22
CA ARG A 117 -17.81 15.06 -2.11
C ARG A 117 -18.33 14.39 -0.83
N GLY A 118 -17.46 14.15 0.15
CA GLY A 118 -17.91 13.62 1.44
C GLY A 118 -16.86 12.97 2.35
N SER A 119 -15.69 12.55 1.85
CA SER A 119 -14.65 11.98 2.73
C SER A 119 -13.26 12.52 2.44
N HIS A 120 -12.63 13.11 3.46
CA HIS A 120 -11.23 13.54 3.46
C HIS A 120 -10.22 12.38 3.57
N LEU A 121 -10.64 11.12 3.41
CA LEU A 121 -9.78 9.94 3.55
C LEU A 121 -10.01 8.99 2.38
N PHE A 122 -8.96 8.75 1.62
CA PHE A 122 -8.85 7.68 0.65
C PHE A 122 -8.20 6.46 1.32
N ALA A 123 -8.75 5.27 1.07
CA ALA A 123 -8.21 4.00 1.56
C ALA A 123 -8.41 2.88 0.53
N MET A 124 -7.30 2.30 0.07
CA MET A 124 -7.27 1.22 -0.91
C MET A 124 -6.54 0.02 -0.34
N HIS A 125 -7.16 -1.16 -0.40
CA HIS A 125 -6.53 -2.43 -0.08
C HIS A 125 -5.93 -3.06 -1.32
N PHE A 126 -4.73 -3.56 -1.16
CA PHE A 126 -4.02 -4.36 -2.14
C PHE A 126 -3.76 -5.74 -1.52
N PRO A 127 -4.31 -6.83 -2.09
CA PRO A 127 -4.14 -8.15 -1.52
C PRO A 127 -2.71 -8.67 -1.69
N ALA A 128 -2.25 -9.48 -0.74
CA ALA A 128 -1.04 -10.28 -0.95
C ALA A 128 -1.31 -11.38 -1.97
N LEU A 129 -0.26 -11.80 -2.67
CA LEU A 129 -0.30 -12.95 -3.54
C LEU A 129 0.01 -14.24 -2.75
N PRO A 130 -0.60 -15.38 -3.13
CA PRO A 130 -0.19 -16.67 -2.60
C PRO A 130 1.31 -16.92 -2.83
N ALA A 131 2.01 -17.37 -1.80
CA ALA A 131 3.43 -17.68 -1.86
C ALA A 131 3.73 -18.89 -0.97
N THR A 132 4.62 -19.77 -1.45
CA THR A 132 5.21 -20.81 -0.62
C THR A 132 6.37 -20.18 0.15
N VAL A 133 6.14 -19.88 1.43
CA VAL A 133 7.05 -19.06 2.23
C VAL A 133 8.32 -19.85 2.58
N GLY A 134 9.46 -19.35 2.10
CA GLY A 134 10.79 -19.72 2.59
C GLY A 134 11.16 -18.90 3.83
N ARG A 135 11.20 -17.56 3.70
CA ARG A 135 11.51 -16.64 4.80
C ARG A 135 10.63 -15.38 4.73
N VAL A 136 10.19 -14.88 5.89
CA VAL A 136 9.35 -13.66 5.96
C VAL A 136 10.16 -12.38 6.18
N SER A 137 11.37 -12.49 6.73
CA SER A 137 12.26 -11.36 6.99
C SER A 137 12.68 -10.68 5.69
N GLY A 138 12.59 -9.35 5.64
CA GLY A 138 12.91 -8.55 4.46
C GLY A 138 11.76 -8.36 3.46
N ALA A 139 10.61 -9.03 3.64
CA ALA A 139 9.44 -8.80 2.78
C ALA A 139 8.93 -7.35 2.85
N GLY A 140 8.92 -6.75 4.05
CA GLY A 140 8.59 -5.34 4.24
C GLY A 140 9.60 -4.40 3.57
N ASP A 141 10.89 -4.70 3.67
CA ASP A 141 11.95 -3.91 3.03
C ASP A 141 11.85 -3.98 1.49
N CYS A 142 11.60 -5.18 0.95
CA CYS A 142 11.38 -5.39 -0.48
C CYS A 142 10.10 -4.70 -0.98
N LEU A 143 9.04 -4.65 -0.15
CA LEU A 143 7.84 -3.88 -0.46
C LEU A 143 8.18 -2.40 -0.64
N VAL A 144 8.89 -1.81 0.32
CA VAL A 144 9.31 -0.40 0.25
C VAL A 144 10.27 -0.17 -0.93
N GLY A 145 11.23 -1.06 -1.14
CA GLY A 145 12.17 -1.00 -2.26
C GLY A 145 11.47 -1.03 -3.62
N GLY A 146 10.50 -1.93 -3.80
CA GLY A 146 9.72 -2.03 -5.04
C GLY A 146 8.83 -0.81 -5.29
N VAL A 147 8.23 -0.23 -4.23
CA VAL A 147 7.50 1.04 -4.32
C VAL A 147 8.43 2.17 -4.76
N LEU A 148 9.58 2.33 -4.10
CA LEU A 148 10.52 3.41 -4.41
C LEU A 148 11.12 3.27 -5.81
N ALA A 149 11.55 2.07 -6.19
CA ALA A 149 12.07 1.80 -7.54
C ALA A 149 11.06 2.15 -8.62
N SER A 150 9.79 1.82 -8.39
CA SER A 150 8.68 2.10 -9.31
C SER A 150 8.38 3.59 -9.41
N LEU A 151 8.33 4.31 -8.27
CA LEU A 151 8.15 5.75 -8.24
C LEU A 151 9.29 6.47 -8.98
N CYS A 152 10.54 6.07 -8.72
CA CYS A 152 11.71 6.59 -9.44
C CYS A 152 11.66 6.30 -10.95
N SER A 153 10.93 5.27 -11.36
CA SER A 153 10.76 4.89 -12.77
C SER A 153 9.61 5.61 -13.47
N GLY A 154 8.89 6.51 -12.79
CA GLY A 154 7.78 7.25 -13.40
C GLY A 154 6.39 6.65 -13.15
N LEU A 155 6.28 5.54 -12.40
CA LEU A 155 5.00 4.88 -12.14
C LEU A 155 4.16 5.67 -11.13
N SER A 156 2.85 5.50 -11.18
CA SER A 156 1.92 6.06 -10.19
C SER A 156 2.07 5.38 -8.83
N ILE A 157 1.55 6.00 -7.76
CA ILE A 157 1.58 5.35 -6.43
C ILE A 157 0.87 3.99 -6.42
N MET A 158 -0.24 3.86 -7.15
CA MET A 158 -1.05 2.65 -7.18
C MET A 158 -0.30 1.51 -7.86
N GLN A 159 0.34 1.81 -9.00
CA GLN A 159 1.22 0.86 -9.69
C GLN A 159 2.43 0.52 -8.82
N SER A 160 3.01 1.50 -8.15
CA SER A 160 4.20 1.32 -7.31
C SER A 160 3.91 0.43 -6.09
N VAL A 161 2.76 0.56 -5.45
CA VAL A 161 2.32 -0.34 -4.36
C VAL A 161 2.13 -1.77 -4.87
N ALA A 162 1.53 -1.94 -6.05
CA ALA A 162 1.39 -3.26 -6.65
C ALA A 162 2.74 -3.93 -6.94
N VAL A 163 3.71 -3.17 -7.48
CA VAL A 163 5.09 -3.65 -7.67
C VAL A 163 5.77 -3.95 -6.34
N GLY A 164 5.56 -3.13 -5.30
CA GLY A 164 6.05 -3.41 -3.96
C GLY A 164 5.55 -4.74 -3.42
N ILE A 165 4.26 -5.04 -3.55
CA ILE A 165 3.70 -6.32 -3.11
C ILE A 165 4.27 -7.50 -3.94
N ALA A 166 4.45 -7.33 -5.25
CA ALA A 166 5.11 -8.33 -6.08
C ALA A 166 6.58 -8.56 -5.65
N ALA A 167 7.30 -7.49 -5.32
CA ALA A 167 8.68 -7.57 -4.85
C ALA A 167 8.76 -8.25 -3.46
N ALA A 168 7.81 -7.97 -2.58
CA ALA A 168 7.67 -8.63 -1.29
C ALA A 168 7.39 -10.13 -1.45
N LYS A 169 6.49 -10.50 -2.37
CA LYS A 169 6.22 -11.90 -2.70
C LYS A 169 7.48 -12.62 -3.15
N ALA A 170 8.27 -12.02 -4.05
CA ALA A 170 9.52 -12.63 -4.50
C ALA A 170 10.53 -12.82 -3.35
N ALA A 171 10.58 -11.89 -2.39
CA ALA A 171 11.40 -12.04 -1.18
C ALA A 171 10.95 -13.22 -0.30
N LEU A 172 9.64 -13.50 -0.24
CA LEU A 172 9.12 -14.64 0.51
C LEU A 172 9.55 -16.00 -0.07
N LEU A 173 9.91 -16.06 -1.35
CA LEU A 173 10.26 -17.29 -2.06
C LEU A 173 11.74 -17.69 -1.91
N VAL A 174 12.58 -16.81 -1.36
CA VAL A 174 14.02 -17.02 -1.20
C VAL A 174 14.42 -17.09 0.27
N GLU A 175 15.62 -17.59 0.56
CA GLU A 175 16.15 -17.64 1.92
C GLU A 175 16.85 -16.34 2.36
N THR A 176 17.21 -15.46 1.43
CA THR A 176 17.80 -14.16 1.72
C THR A 176 16.73 -13.11 2.02
N ASN A 177 17.07 -12.03 2.72
CA ASN A 177 16.11 -10.96 3.01
C ASN A 177 15.67 -10.19 1.75
N VAL A 178 16.52 -10.19 0.72
CA VAL A 178 16.27 -9.59 -0.59
C VAL A 178 16.72 -10.60 -1.66
N PRO A 179 15.91 -10.90 -2.69
CA PRO A 179 16.34 -11.70 -3.83
C PRO A 179 17.58 -11.11 -4.50
N HIS A 180 18.50 -11.97 -4.95
CA HIS A 180 19.68 -11.52 -5.70
C HIS A 180 19.32 -10.87 -7.04
N GLN A 181 18.19 -11.28 -7.63
CA GLN A 181 17.69 -10.76 -8.89
C GLN A 181 16.16 -10.84 -8.90
N TYR A 182 15.55 -9.93 -9.65
CA TYR A 182 14.12 -9.96 -9.94
C TYR A 182 13.92 -10.28 -11.42
N ASP A 183 13.09 -11.28 -11.72
CA ASP A 183 12.56 -11.46 -13.06
C ASP A 183 11.51 -10.37 -13.29
N LEU A 184 11.82 -9.44 -14.20
CA LEU A 184 10.98 -8.29 -14.46
C LEU A 184 9.61 -8.66 -15.05
N THR A 185 9.54 -9.74 -15.84
CA THR A 185 8.28 -10.19 -16.44
C THR A 185 7.38 -10.77 -15.35
N ALA A 186 7.92 -11.67 -14.53
CA ALA A 186 7.19 -12.25 -13.41
C ALA A 186 6.75 -11.19 -12.39
N LEU A 187 7.62 -10.21 -12.11
CA LEU A 187 7.31 -9.08 -11.25
C LEU A 187 6.14 -8.23 -11.79
N ALA A 188 6.14 -7.95 -13.10
CA ALA A 188 5.08 -7.18 -13.75
C ALA A 188 3.75 -7.96 -13.80
N ASP A 189 3.81 -9.28 -14.02
CA ASP A 189 2.63 -10.16 -13.98
C ASP A 189 1.98 -10.16 -12.59
N ASP A 190 2.80 -10.34 -11.55
CA ASP A 190 2.36 -10.30 -10.16
C ASP A 190 1.81 -8.91 -9.77
N ALA A 191 2.49 -7.83 -10.19
CA ALA A 191 2.00 -6.48 -9.98
C ALA A 191 0.64 -6.25 -10.67
N GLY A 192 0.47 -6.76 -11.89
CA GLY A 192 -0.82 -6.72 -12.60
C GLY A 192 -1.93 -7.41 -11.83
N ALA A 193 -1.67 -8.62 -11.33
CA ALA A 193 -2.65 -9.38 -10.54
C ALA A 193 -3.05 -8.64 -9.25
N VAL A 194 -2.07 -8.07 -8.52
CA VAL A 194 -2.33 -7.28 -7.31
C VAL A 194 -3.11 -6.01 -7.64
N TYR A 195 -2.70 -5.30 -8.69
CA TYR A 195 -3.36 -4.06 -9.12
C TYR A 195 -4.81 -4.32 -9.51
N ASP A 196 -5.08 -5.39 -10.25
CA ASP A 196 -6.43 -5.72 -10.68
C ASP A 196 -7.36 -6.14 -9.54
N ALA A 197 -6.81 -6.80 -8.52
CA ALA A 197 -7.53 -7.24 -7.33
C ALA A 197 -7.64 -6.17 -6.23
N ALA A 198 -7.01 -5.00 -6.41
CA ALA A 198 -7.04 -3.95 -5.42
C ALA A 198 -8.45 -3.33 -5.30
N THR A 199 -8.92 -3.11 -4.07
CA THR A 199 -10.28 -2.65 -3.78
C THR A 199 -10.32 -1.43 -2.84
N VAL A 200 -11.39 -0.63 -2.95
CA VAL A 200 -11.62 0.50 -2.04
C VAL A 200 -12.20 -0.04 -0.74
N VAL A 201 -11.55 0.24 0.40
CA VAL A 201 -11.96 -0.29 1.72
C VAL A 201 -13.00 0.62 2.41
N PHE A 202 -13.01 1.90 2.04
CA PHE A 202 -13.90 2.86 2.69
C PHE A 202 -14.34 3.96 1.74
N GLN A 203 -15.65 4.01 1.47
CA GLN A 203 -16.30 5.14 0.82
C GLN A 203 -17.51 5.56 1.67
N LYS A 204 -17.30 6.33 2.76
CA LYS A 204 -18.44 7.03 3.36
C LYS A 204 -18.82 8.18 2.44
N SER A 205 -19.87 7.97 1.66
CA SER A 205 -20.71 9.07 1.21
C SER A 205 -21.52 9.50 2.43
N LEU A 206 -21.16 10.61 3.06
CA LEU A 206 -22.09 11.31 3.95
C LEU A 206 -23.06 12.05 3.02
N LEU A 207 -24.21 11.43 2.78
CA LEU A 207 -25.45 12.16 2.52
C LEU A 207 -25.97 12.67 3.85
#